data_AF-A0A8G0KQE3-F1
#
_entry.id   AF-A0A8G0KQE3-F1
#
_cell.length_a   1.000
_cell.length_b   1.000
_cell.length_c   1.000
_cell.angle_alpha   90.00
_cell.angle_beta   90.00
_cell.angle_gamma   90.00
#
_symmetry.space_group_name_H-M   'P 1'
#
loop_
_entity.id
_entity.type
_entity.pdbx_description
1 polymer ?
#
loop_
_entity_poly.entity_id
_entity_poly.type
_entity_poly.pdbx_seq_one_letter_code
_entity_poly.pdbx_strand_id
1 'polypeptide(L)'
;MSFSLALDLSWNETEERWIPFLYLVNTNQLPLYVFKIANKETLKSISKELNSEEKKLELLITDLKTENILKKLTKNKKVTSLNLLKEDKTVKKILEEYLNRKIGAILNIIQDLKIPFSINLNSKKEFYLNQVHYTNKSMSAHLHFAKNEEGIIYTLTLADNEKTIYPNQHPINILTLFPCQIIFDKQVILIPDIDGLKLKPFLKNQSVHIPKRMETEYFKKFIPDIIKKVPIKTEGFQIQSFNEIISYNIKGIHDFLSQQFFIQILFNYKGYTFSSNMDKKQHATIAFEEDDTVKVIQYKRDLEKELTIEKN
;
A
#
# COMPACT_ATOMS: atom_id res chain seq x y z
N MET A 1 -31.66 -3.97 23.69
CA MET A 1 -30.92 -3.03 22.82
C MET A 1 -30.02 -3.87 21.93
N SER A 2 -29.97 -3.59 20.62
CA SER A 2 -29.04 -4.29 19.72
C SER A 2 -27.69 -3.60 19.77
N PHE A 3 -26.63 -4.39 19.98
CA PHE A 3 -25.26 -3.90 19.99
C PHE A 3 -24.44 -4.68 18.97
N SER A 4 -23.59 -3.96 18.24
CA SER A 4 -22.62 -4.55 17.32
C SER A 4 -21.20 -4.17 17.73
N LEU A 5 -20.23 -4.97 17.29
CA LEU A 5 -18.84 -4.58 17.38
C LEU A 5 -18.57 -3.39 16.46
N ALA A 6 -17.63 -2.54 16.85
CA ALA A 6 -17.03 -1.51 16.01
C ALA A 6 -15.52 -1.48 16.27
N LEU A 7 -14.73 -1.25 15.23
CA LEU A 7 -13.29 -1.11 15.33
C LEU A 7 -12.90 0.36 15.24
N ASP A 8 -11.96 0.78 16.07
CA ASP A 8 -11.19 1.99 15.85
C ASP A 8 -9.71 1.66 15.65
N LEU A 9 -9.04 2.34 14.72
CA LEU A 9 -7.58 2.40 14.69
C LEU A 9 -7.15 3.80 15.15
N SER A 10 -6.49 3.87 16.30
CA SER A 10 -5.93 5.12 16.81
C SER A 10 -4.41 5.14 16.64
N TRP A 11 -3.87 6.24 16.12
CA TRP A 11 -2.44 6.43 15.93
C TRP A 11 -1.77 6.70 17.28
N ASN A 12 -0.74 5.92 17.59
CA ASN A 12 0.10 6.14 18.76
C ASN A 12 1.41 6.80 18.31
N GLU A 13 1.59 8.06 18.68
CA GLU A 13 2.78 8.84 18.32
C GLU A 13 4.07 8.28 18.93
N THR A 14 4.02 7.81 20.18
CA THR A 14 5.20 7.31 20.89
C THR A 14 5.75 6.02 20.27
N GLU A 15 4.86 5.12 19.85
CA GLU A 15 5.19 3.84 19.23
C GLU A 15 5.16 3.88 17.70
N GLU A 16 4.81 5.02 17.10
CA GLU A 16 4.64 5.26 15.66
C GLU A 16 3.87 4.13 14.94
N ARG A 17 2.69 3.77 15.45
CA ARG A 17 1.86 2.70 14.86
C ARG A 17 0.37 2.90 15.13
N TRP A 18 -0.45 2.19 14.36
CA TRP A 18 -1.86 2.03 14.65
C TRP A 18 -2.09 1.03 15.79
N ILE A 19 -2.97 1.40 16.71
CA ILE A 19 -3.46 0.54 17.79
C ILE A 19 -4.95 0.29 17.56
N PRO A 20 -5.36 -0.98 17.42
CA PRO A 20 -6.76 -1.32 17.29
C PRO A 20 -7.47 -1.34 18.65
N PHE A 21 -8.67 -0.77 18.67
CA PHE A 21 -9.59 -0.84 19.78
C PHE A 21 -10.92 -1.43 19.30
N LEU A 22 -11.44 -2.39 20.05
CA LEU A 22 -12.75 -2.98 19.80
C LEU A 22 -13.76 -2.36 20.75
N TYR A 23 -14.85 -1.84 20.20
CA TYR A 23 -15.94 -1.21 20.91
C TYR A 23 -17.26 -1.93 20.66
N LEU A 24 -18.23 -1.67 21.54
CA LEU A 24 -19.64 -1.95 21.33
C LEU A 24 -20.32 -0.63 20.97
N VAL A 25 -21.06 -0.62 19.87
CA VAL A 25 -21.89 0.51 19.44
C VAL A 25 -23.36 0.13 19.50
N ASN A 26 -24.21 1.09 19.86
CA ASN A 26 -25.66 0.90 19.84
C ASN A 26 -26.15 1.05 18.40
N THR A 27 -26.73 -0.01 17.82
CA THR A 27 -27.23 0.01 16.44
C THR A 27 -28.70 0.40 16.33
N ASN A 28 -29.41 0.53 17.46
CA ASN A 28 -30.80 0.97 17.48
C ASN A 28 -30.96 2.49 17.32
N GLN A 29 -29.86 3.25 17.38
CA GLN A 29 -29.86 4.70 17.26
C GLN A 29 -28.81 5.13 16.24
N LEU A 30 -29.20 6.04 15.36
CA LEU A 30 -28.30 6.75 14.47
C LEU A 30 -28.26 8.22 14.91
N PRO A 31 -27.08 8.88 14.89
CA PRO A 31 -25.77 8.33 14.52
C PRO A 31 -25.21 7.31 15.53
N LEU A 32 -24.24 6.49 15.11
CA LEU A 32 -23.61 5.49 15.98
C LEU A 32 -22.78 6.15 17.08
N TYR A 33 -22.98 5.73 18.33
CA TYR A 33 -22.19 6.13 19.49
C TYR A 33 -21.55 4.91 20.16
N VAL A 34 -20.35 5.10 20.70
CA VAL A 34 -19.69 4.07 21.50
C VAL A 34 -20.43 3.90 22.83
N PHE A 35 -20.86 2.67 23.09
CA PHE A 35 -21.40 2.27 24.38
C PHE A 35 -20.27 1.97 25.37
N LYS A 36 -19.44 0.95 25.06
CA LYS A 36 -18.32 0.50 25.91
C LYS A 36 -17.20 -0.12 25.06
N ILE A 37 -16.02 -0.31 25.65
CA ILE A 37 -14.98 -1.18 25.07
C ILE A 37 -15.52 -2.61 25.07
N ALA A 38 -15.31 -3.35 23.98
CA ALA A 38 -15.65 -4.77 23.89
C ALA A 38 -14.58 -5.59 24.62
N ASN A 39 -14.89 -6.01 25.84
CA ASN A 39 -14.09 -6.89 26.67
C ASN A 39 -14.96 -8.03 27.23
N LYS A 40 -14.35 -9.02 27.88
CA LYS A 40 -15.08 -10.19 28.40
C LYS A 40 -16.25 -9.83 29.33
N GLU A 41 -16.09 -8.82 30.18
CA GLU A 41 -17.12 -8.40 31.14
C GLU A 41 -18.30 -7.70 30.44
N THR A 42 -17.99 -6.79 29.52
CA THR A 42 -19.00 -6.02 28.79
C THR A 42 -19.76 -6.90 27.80
N LEU A 43 -19.10 -7.81 27.10
CA LEU A 43 -19.74 -8.80 26.23
C LEU A 43 -20.71 -9.69 27.02
N LYS A 44 -20.32 -10.15 28.21
CA LYS A 44 -21.21 -10.90 29.12
C LYS A 44 -22.41 -10.06 29.56
N SER A 45 -22.20 -8.79 29.90
CA SER A 45 -23.27 -7.89 30.37
C SER A 45 -24.38 -7.65 29.34
N ILE A 46 -24.08 -7.83 28.06
CA ILE A 46 -25.04 -7.70 26.96
C ILE A 46 -25.41 -9.05 26.33
N SER A 47 -24.99 -10.17 26.95
CA SER A 47 -25.22 -11.52 26.45
C SER A 47 -24.79 -11.72 24.98
N LYS A 48 -23.72 -11.05 24.53
CA LYS A 48 -23.17 -11.21 23.17
C LYS A 48 -22.08 -12.28 23.17
N GLU A 49 -22.29 -13.32 22.39
CA GLU A 49 -21.24 -14.29 22.05
C GLU A 49 -20.57 -13.91 20.74
N LEU A 50 -19.24 -14.09 20.69
CA LEU A 50 -18.45 -13.84 19.49
C LEU A 50 -18.46 -15.08 18.59
N ASN A 51 -18.73 -14.88 17.30
CA ASN A 51 -18.58 -15.92 16.29
C ASN A 51 -17.08 -16.25 16.04
N SER A 52 -16.79 -17.22 15.16
CA SER A 52 -15.42 -17.65 14.88
C SER A 52 -14.52 -16.53 14.34
N GLU A 53 -15.03 -15.70 13.43
CA GLU A 53 -14.28 -14.59 12.83
C GLU A 53 -14.12 -13.42 13.82
N GLU A 54 -15.15 -13.10 14.62
CA GLU A 54 -15.06 -12.10 15.69
C GLU A 54 -14.04 -12.52 16.78
N LYS A 55 -13.94 -13.81 17.10
CA LYS A 55 -12.91 -14.35 18.00
C LYS A 55 -11.50 -14.22 17.40
N LYS A 56 -11.34 -14.48 16.10
CA LYS A 56 -10.06 -14.25 15.40
C LYS A 56 -9.69 -12.76 15.45
N LEU A 57 -10.65 -11.86 15.24
CA LEU A 57 -10.44 -10.42 15.37
C LEU A 57 -9.97 -10.04 16.79
N GLU A 58 -10.65 -10.51 17.84
CA GLU A 58 -10.25 -10.27 19.24
C GLU A 58 -8.83 -10.75 19.52
N LEU A 59 -8.44 -11.91 18.98
CA LEU A 59 -7.09 -12.45 19.12
C LEU A 59 -6.05 -11.57 18.40
N LEU A 60 -6.32 -11.13 17.17
CA LEU A 60 -5.42 -10.22 16.42
C LEU A 60 -5.20 -8.90 17.17
N ILE A 61 -6.25 -8.34 17.76
CA ILE A 61 -6.18 -7.12 18.57
C ILE A 61 -5.35 -7.37 19.84
N THR A 62 -5.57 -8.51 20.51
CA THR A 62 -4.80 -8.89 21.69
C THR A 62 -3.32 -9.08 21.38
N ASP A 63 -2.99 -9.72 20.26
CA ASP A 63 -1.62 -9.92 19.77
C ASP A 63 -0.88 -8.61 19.46
N LEU A 64 -1.61 -7.51 19.24
CA LEU A 64 -1.09 -6.17 18.94
C LEU A 64 -0.91 -5.30 20.19
N LYS A 65 -1.19 -5.82 21.39
CA LYS A 65 -0.80 -5.17 22.63
C LYS A 65 0.71 -5.19 22.81
N THR A 66 1.28 -4.10 23.32
CA THR A 66 2.73 -3.90 23.43
C THR A 66 3.42 -5.04 24.17
N GLU A 67 2.85 -5.48 25.30
CA GLU A 67 3.38 -6.59 26.09
C GLU A 67 3.41 -7.93 25.33
N ASN A 68 2.45 -8.16 24.43
CA ASN A 68 2.36 -9.38 23.65
C ASN A 68 3.32 -9.36 22.47
N ILE A 69 3.47 -8.20 21.82
CA ILE A 69 4.48 -7.98 20.78
C ILE A 69 5.88 -8.20 21.37
N LEU A 70 6.18 -7.60 22.52
CA LEU A 70 7.47 -7.76 23.21
C LEU A 70 7.76 -9.24 23.50
N LYS A 71 6.82 -9.95 24.14
CA LYS A 71 6.96 -11.39 24.41
C LYS A 71 7.18 -12.23 23.16
N LYS A 72 6.58 -11.84 22.03
CA LYS A 72 6.68 -12.57 20.77
C LYS A 72 8.02 -12.35 20.07
N LEU A 73 8.52 -11.11 20.06
CA LEU A 73 9.70 -10.71 19.29
C LEU A 73 10.99 -10.76 20.09
N THR A 74 10.93 -10.77 21.42
CA THR A 74 12.13 -10.85 22.26
C THR A 74 11.88 -11.65 23.54
N LYS A 75 12.90 -12.40 23.95
CA LYS A 75 12.97 -13.03 25.28
C LYS A 75 13.82 -12.20 26.25
N ASN A 76 14.46 -11.14 25.77
CA ASN A 76 15.31 -10.27 26.57
C ASN A 76 14.45 -9.34 27.41
N LYS A 77 14.40 -9.61 28.72
CA LYS A 77 13.62 -8.82 29.70
C LYS A 77 14.07 -7.36 29.83
N LYS A 78 15.27 -7.01 29.34
CA LYS A 78 15.75 -5.61 29.31
C LYS A 78 15.03 -4.75 28.27
N VAL A 79 14.44 -5.37 27.25
CA VAL A 79 13.68 -4.66 26.22
C VAL A 79 12.24 -4.48 26.70
N THR A 80 11.95 -3.29 27.21
CA THR A 80 10.67 -2.96 27.85
C THR A 80 9.74 -2.14 26.97
N SER A 81 10.18 -1.70 25.79
CA SER A 81 9.40 -0.89 24.86
C SER A 81 9.65 -1.28 23.40
N LEU A 82 8.68 -1.00 22.53
CA LEU A 82 8.84 -1.22 21.09
C LEU A 82 9.91 -0.29 20.48
N ASN A 83 10.17 0.87 21.08
CA ASN A 83 11.18 1.80 20.59
C ASN A 83 12.58 1.20 20.71
N LEU A 84 12.88 0.49 21.80
CA LEU A 84 14.14 -0.25 21.95
C LEU A 84 14.27 -1.37 20.91
N LEU A 85 13.18 -2.04 20.53
CA LEU A 85 13.22 -3.04 19.44
C LEU A 85 13.57 -2.42 18.08
N LYS A 86 13.20 -1.16 17.85
CA LYS A 86 13.43 -0.47 16.58
C LYS A 86 14.87 0.01 16.39
N GLU A 87 15.70 0.01 17.43
CA GLU A 87 17.13 0.37 17.35
C GLU A 87 17.91 -0.63 16.49
N ASP A 88 17.55 -1.91 16.55
CA ASP A 88 18.08 -2.94 15.66
C ASP A 88 17.29 -2.94 14.33
N LYS A 89 18.00 -2.71 13.21
CA LYS A 89 17.39 -2.63 11.88
C LYS A 89 16.68 -3.92 11.45
N THR A 90 17.21 -5.08 11.83
CA THR A 90 16.64 -6.39 11.47
C THR A 90 15.36 -6.63 12.27
N VAL A 91 15.41 -6.37 13.58
CA VAL A 91 14.24 -6.51 14.46
C VAL A 91 13.15 -5.51 14.09
N LYS A 92 13.53 -4.27 13.76
CA LYS A 92 12.61 -3.25 13.24
C LYS A 92 11.84 -3.75 12.03
N LYS A 93 12.53 -4.33 11.04
CA LYS A 93 11.89 -4.88 9.83
C LYS A 93 10.91 -6.01 10.18
N ILE A 94 11.31 -6.93 11.06
CA ILE A 94 10.43 -8.02 11.53
C ILE A 94 9.19 -7.47 12.23
N LEU A 95 9.34 -6.44 13.06
CA LEU A 95 8.24 -5.76 13.74
C LEU A 95 7.30 -5.10 12.72
N GLU A 96 7.83 -4.36 11.74
CA GLU A 96 7.05 -3.71 10.69
C GLU A 96 6.24 -4.74 9.89
N GLU A 97 6.85 -5.85 9.46
CA GLU A 97 6.17 -6.95 8.76
C GLU A 97 5.08 -7.60 9.63
N TYR A 98 5.38 -7.80 10.93
CA TYR A 98 4.41 -8.36 11.88
C TYR A 98 3.19 -7.46 12.06
N LEU A 99 3.41 -6.16 12.29
CA LEU A 99 2.36 -5.16 12.45
C LEU A 99 1.52 -5.06 11.17
N ASN A 100 2.18 -4.94 10.01
CA ASN A 100 1.53 -4.84 8.72
C ASN A 100 0.61 -6.05 8.44
N ARG A 101 1.10 -7.27 8.68
CA ARG A 101 0.29 -8.49 8.50
C ARG A 101 -0.91 -8.53 9.44
N LYS A 102 -0.75 -8.14 10.69
CA LYS A 102 -1.84 -8.16 11.69
C LYS A 102 -2.89 -7.10 11.39
N ILE A 103 -2.49 -5.87 11.06
CA ILE A 103 -3.42 -4.80 10.67
C ILE A 103 -4.16 -5.17 9.37
N GLY A 104 -3.45 -5.66 8.35
CA GLY A 104 -4.11 -6.13 7.11
C GLY A 104 -5.14 -7.23 7.36
N ALA A 105 -4.82 -8.21 8.21
CA ALA A 105 -5.78 -9.25 8.59
C ALA A 105 -6.99 -8.69 9.35
N ILE A 106 -6.80 -7.71 10.23
CA ILE A 106 -7.89 -7.02 10.92
C ILE A 106 -8.81 -6.33 9.91
N LEU A 107 -8.23 -5.53 8.99
CA LEU A 107 -8.99 -4.79 7.98
C LEU A 107 -9.82 -5.73 7.10
N ASN A 108 -9.27 -6.86 6.68
CA ASN A 108 -10.00 -7.88 5.92
C ASN A 108 -11.20 -8.43 6.71
N ILE A 109 -10.99 -8.86 7.96
CA ILE A 109 -12.07 -9.42 8.78
C ILE A 109 -13.18 -8.39 9.00
N ILE A 110 -12.84 -7.13 9.31
CA ILE A 110 -13.86 -6.11 9.57
C ILE A 110 -14.59 -5.68 8.29
N GLN A 111 -13.94 -5.75 7.13
CA GLN A 111 -14.60 -5.56 5.83
C GLN A 111 -15.59 -6.71 5.54
N ASP A 112 -15.15 -7.96 5.69
CA ASP A 112 -15.96 -9.15 5.43
C ASP A 112 -17.19 -9.23 6.35
N LEU A 113 -17.00 -8.95 7.64
CA LEU A 113 -18.07 -8.92 8.64
C LEU A 113 -18.88 -7.62 8.65
N LYS A 114 -18.51 -6.64 7.80
CA LYS A 114 -19.12 -5.29 7.77
C LYS A 114 -19.14 -4.62 9.15
N ILE A 115 -18.10 -4.83 9.94
CA ILE A 115 -17.92 -4.18 11.25
C ILE A 115 -17.63 -2.70 11.00
N PRO A 116 -18.40 -1.76 11.60
CA PRO A 116 -18.14 -0.34 11.51
C PRO A 116 -16.70 0.00 11.90
N PHE A 117 -16.07 0.91 11.15
CA PHE A 117 -14.68 1.29 11.32
C PHE A 117 -14.55 2.81 11.54
N SER A 118 -13.72 3.22 12.51
CA SER A 118 -13.31 4.61 12.72
C SER A 118 -11.80 4.74 12.86
N ILE A 119 -11.29 5.98 12.78
CA ILE A 119 -9.91 6.28 13.15
C ILE A 119 -9.81 7.39 14.18
N ASN A 120 -8.76 7.31 15.01
CA ASN A 120 -8.39 8.35 15.98
C ASN A 120 -9.59 8.82 16.82
N LEU A 121 -10.39 7.87 17.31
CA LEU A 121 -11.57 8.18 18.10
C LEU A 121 -11.19 9.09 19.29
N ASN A 122 -11.76 10.29 19.31
CA ASN A 122 -11.48 11.29 20.33
C ASN A 122 -12.04 10.86 21.71
N SER A 123 -11.69 11.61 22.76
CA SER A 123 -12.16 11.36 24.13
C SER A 123 -13.69 11.40 24.28
N LYS A 124 -14.39 12.12 23.40
CA LYS A 124 -15.86 12.19 23.35
C LYS A 124 -16.49 10.93 22.72
N LYS A 125 -15.69 10.08 22.07
CA LYS A 125 -16.10 8.81 21.45
C LYS A 125 -17.24 8.94 20.43
N GLU A 126 -17.20 10.03 19.68
CA GLU A 126 -18.16 10.32 18.61
C GLU A 126 -17.80 9.50 17.37
N PHE A 127 -18.22 8.23 17.37
CA PHE A 127 -17.88 7.26 16.33
C PHE A 127 -18.29 7.75 14.93
N TYR A 128 -19.49 8.30 14.81
CA TYR A 128 -20.03 8.79 13.53
C TYR A 128 -19.20 9.89 12.85
N LEU A 129 -18.53 10.75 13.63
CA LEU A 129 -17.69 11.83 13.06
C LEU A 129 -16.40 11.26 12.44
N ASN A 130 -15.87 10.22 13.09
CA ASN A 130 -14.58 9.61 12.79
C ASN A 130 -14.72 8.33 11.96
N GLN A 131 -15.93 8.03 11.49
CA GLN A 131 -16.22 6.83 10.72
C GLN A 131 -15.51 6.86 9.36
N VAL A 132 -15.01 5.69 8.97
CA VAL A 132 -14.35 5.44 7.70
C VAL A 132 -15.10 4.30 7.00
N HIS A 133 -15.22 4.41 5.69
CA HIS A 133 -15.95 3.47 4.86
C HIS A 133 -15.00 2.60 4.04
N TYR A 134 -15.33 1.32 3.93
CA TYR A 134 -14.67 0.44 2.99
C TYR A 134 -15.13 0.72 1.57
N THR A 135 -14.19 0.61 0.64
CA THR A 135 -14.46 0.74 -0.79
C THR A 135 -13.59 -0.26 -1.55
N ASN A 136 -14.06 -0.68 -2.73
CA ASN A 136 -13.26 -1.48 -3.66
C ASN A 136 -12.42 -0.60 -4.59
N LYS A 137 -12.36 0.71 -4.32
CA LYS A 137 -11.54 1.65 -5.09
C LYS A 137 -10.06 1.42 -4.83
N SER A 138 -9.29 1.53 -5.91
CA SER A 138 -7.84 1.62 -5.88
C SER A 138 -7.37 2.88 -6.57
N MET A 139 -6.26 3.43 -6.12
CA MET A 139 -5.53 4.50 -6.81
C MET A 139 -4.20 3.97 -7.32
N SER A 140 -3.79 4.43 -8.50
CA SER A 140 -2.47 4.09 -9.05
C SER A 140 -1.46 5.18 -8.71
N ALA A 141 -0.33 4.78 -8.16
CA ALA A 141 0.80 5.70 -7.98
C ALA A 141 1.37 6.11 -9.34
N HIS A 142 1.96 7.30 -9.41
CA HIS A 142 2.67 7.81 -10.58
C HIS A 142 3.89 8.58 -10.10
N LEU A 143 5.04 8.35 -10.73
CA LEU A 143 6.28 9.06 -10.41
C LEU A 143 6.66 10.01 -11.53
N HIS A 144 7.06 11.21 -11.15
CA HIS A 144 7.64 12.20 -12.04
C HIS A 144 9.05 12.55 -11.58
N PHE A 145 10.04 12.42 -12.47
CA PHE A 145 11.43 12.78 -12.22
C PHE A 145 11.85 13.95 -13.11
N ALA A 146 12.45 14.99 -12.53
CA ALA A 146 13.04 16.10 -13.25
C ALA A 146 14.52 16.20 -12.87
N LYS A 147 15.41 16.15 -13.87
CA LYS A 147 16.87 16.31 -13.69
C LYS A 147 17.30 17.73 -14.08
N ASN A 148 18.13 18.34 -13.26
CA ASN A 148 18.75 19.65 -13.50
C ASN A 148 20.23 19.64 -13.07
N GLU A 149 20.86 20.81 -13.00
CA GLU A 149 22.28 20.93 -12.63
C GLU A 149 22.57 20.62 -11.15
N GLU A 150 21.62 20.86 -10.26
CA GLU A 150 21.75 20.66 -8.81
C GLU A 150 21.48 19.21 -8.38
N GLY A 151 20.72 18.48 -9.18
CA GLY A 151 20.41 17.07 -8.95
C GLY A 151 19.12 16.63 -9.62
N ILE A 152 18.37 15.77 -8.93
CA ILE A 152 17.10 15.23 -9.38
C ILE A 152 16.01 15.59 -8.37
N ILE A 153 14.94 16.19 -8.85
CA ILE A 153 13.70 16.40 -8.08
C ILE A 153 12.72 15.34 -8.54
N TYR A 154 12.08 14.64 -7.60
CA TYR A 154 11.02 13.71 -7.96
C TYR A 154 9.77 13.85 -7.10
N THR A 155 8.64 13.60 -7.73
CA THR A 155 7.29 13.80 -7.19
C THR A 155 6.51 12.50 -7.35
N LEU A 156 5.75 12.15 -6.32
CA LEU A 156 4.78 11.07 -6.37
C LEU A 156 3.37 11.65 -6.37
N THR A 157 2.55 11.17 -7.29
CA THR A 157 1.12 11.49 -7.36
C THR A 157 0.28 10.21 -7.32
N LEU A 158 -0.97 10.33 -6.90
CA LEU A 158 -1.96 9.25 -6.93
C LEU A 158 -3.02 9.60 -7.97
N ALA A 159 -3.33 8.68 -8.86
CA ALA A 159 -4.41 8.84 -9.83
C ALA A 159 -5.71 8.25 -9.26
N ASP A 160 -6.74 9.09 -9.18
CA ASP A 160 -8.13 8.69 -8.90
C ASP A 160 -8.98 9.04 -10.12
N ASN A 161 -9.21 8.05 -10.99
CA ASN A 161 -9.80 8.25 -12.31
C ASN A 161 -9.01 9.29 -13.12
N GLU A 162 -9.63 10.41 -13.51
CA GLU A 162 -8.99 11.50 -14.26
C GLU A 162 -8.29 12.53 -13.36
N LYS A 163 -8.38 12.40 -12.03
CA LYS A 163 -7.81 13.37 -11.09
C LYS A 163 -6.43 12.94 -10.64
N THR A 164 -5.49 13.90 -10.68
CA THR A 164 -4.16 13.77 -10.08
C THR A 164 -4.20 14.31 -8.66
N ILE A 165 -3.85 13.48 -7.69
CA ILE A 165 -3.80 13.82 -6.27
C ILE A 165 -2.34 13.93 -5.82
N TYR A 166 -1.99 15.06 -5.21
CA TYR A 166 -0.70 15.26 -4.55
C TYR A 166 -0.83 14.90 -3.07
N PRO A 167 -0.16 13.85 -2.57
CA PRO A 167 -0.45 13.34 -1.22
C PRO A 167 -0.26 14.36 -0.09
N ASN A 168 0.66 15.33 -0.24
CA ASN A 168 0.92 16.37 0.75
C ASN A 168 -0.22 17.41 0.89
N GLN A 169 -1.14 17.47 -0.07
CA GLN A 169 -2.26 18.40 -0.08
C GLN A 169 -3.50 17.82 0.60
N HIS A 170 -3.45 16.56 1.05
CA HIS A 170 -4.59 15.85 1.61
C HIS A 170 -4.24 15.16 2.94
N PRO A 171 -5.21 15.05 3.87
CA PRO A 171 -5.04 14.29 5.10
C PRO A 171 -5.07 12.78 4.79
N ILE A 172 -3.91 12.23 4.45
CA ILE A 172 -3.75 10.80 4.14
C ILE A 172 -3.14 10.07 5.33
N ASN A 173 -3.78 8.97 5.74
CA ASN A 173 -3.27 8.07 6.77
C ASN A 173 -2.93 6.71 6.16
N ILE A 174 -1.68 6.27 6.26
CA ILE A 174 -1.26 4.93 5.78
C ILE A 174 -1.60 3.90 6.85
N LEU A 175 -2.46 2.92 6.53
CA LEU A 175 -2.86 1.83 7.43
C LEU A 175 -1.92 0.62 7.34
N THR A 176 -1.58 0.21 6.11
CA THR A 176 -0.68 -0.91 5.81
C THR A 176 0.38 -0.46 4.81
N LEU A 177 1.56 -1.07 4.90
CA LEU A 177 2.70 -0.82 4.03
C LEU A 177 2.64 -1.68 2.76
N PHE A 178 2.26 -2.96 2.87
CA PHE A 178 2.18 -3.86 1.71
C PHE A 178 1.11 -4.95 1.87
N PRO A 179 0.09 -5.03 1.00
CA PRO A 179 -0.27 -3.98 0.03
C PRO A 179 -0.56 -2.66 0.74
N CYS A 180 -0.28 -1.52 0.10
CA CYS A 180 -0.48 -0.22 0.73
C CYS A 180 -1.97 0.12 0.77
N GLN A 181 -2.54 0.24 1.97
CA GLN A 181 -3.90 0.73 2.17
C GLN A 181 -3.81 2.05 2.91
N ILE A 182 -4.55 3.05 2.41
CA ILE A 182 -4.60 4.38 3.00
C ILE A 182 -6.05 4.75 3.36
N ILE A 183 -6.19 5.74 4.22
CA ILE A 183 -7.45 6.48 4.37
C ILE A 183 -7.31 7.78 3.61
N PHE A 184 -8.27 8.03 2.72
CA PHE A 184 -8.42 9.24 1.94
C PHE A 184 -9.91 9.55 1.81
N ASP A 185 -10.31 10.79 2.12
CA ASP A 185 -11.72 11.23 2.10
C ASP A 185 -12.68 10.27 2.84
N LYS A 186 -12.30 9.85 4.05
CA LYS A 186 -13.02 8.87 4.89
C LYS A 186 -13.27 7.53 4.21
N GLN A 187 -12.44 7.13 3.26
CA GLN A 187 -12.50 5.84 2.58
C GLN A 187 -11.18 5.09 2.72
N VAL A 188 -11.25 3.77 2.91
CA VAL A 188 -10.07 2.88 2.83
C VAL A 188 -9.78 2.59 1.36
N ILE A 189 -8.66 3.10 0.85
CA ILE A 189 -8.28 2.98 -0.56
C ILE A 189 -7.00 2.14 -0.69
N LEU A 190 -7.00 1.22 -1.65
CA LEU A 190 -5.84 0.41 -1.99
C LEU A 190 -4.91 1.14 -2.97
N ILE A 191 -3.61 1.10 -2.73
CA ILE A 191 -2.57 1.52 -3.66
C ILE A 191 -1.68 0.31 -3.95
N PRO A 192 -1.98 -0.46 -5.01
CA PRO A 192 -1.36 -1.78 -5.22
C PRO A 192 0.11 -1.69 -5.62
N ASP A 193 0.51 -0.62 -6.32
CA ASP A 193 1.80 -0.56 -7.02
C ASP A 193 2.95 0.00 -6.17
N ILE A 194 2.68 0.39 -4.91
CA ILE A 194 3.69 1.00 -4.05
C ILE A 194 3.65 0.48 -2.60
N ASP A 195 4.82 0.47 -1.96
CA ASP A 195 4.95 0.30 -0.52
C ASP A 195 4.60 1.60 0.21
N GLY A 196 3.84 1.54 1.30
CA GLY A 196 3.51 2.70 2.13
C GLY A 196 4.73 3.48 2.63
N LEU A 197 5.88 2.83 2.87
CA LEU A 197 7.13 3.51 3.24
C LEU A 197 7.62 4.46 2.15
N LYS A 198 7.34 4.15 0.88
CA LYS A 198 7.73 4.98 -0.27
C LYS A 198 6.73 6.12 -0.52
N LEU A 199 5.48 5.97 -0.06
CA LEU A 199 4.48 7.04 -0.06
C LEU A 199 4.71 8.04 1.08
N LYS A 200 5.19 7.57 2.25
CA LYS A 200 5.34 8.37 3.48
C LYS A 200 6.06 9.72 3.31
N PRO A 201 7.17 9.86 2.55
CA PRO A 201 7.83 11.15 2.34
C PRO A 201 6.94 12.19 1.66
N PHE A 202 6.03 11.73 0.79
CA PHE A 202 5.15 12.57 -0.01
C PHE A 202 3.93 13.05 0.74
N LEU A 203 3.67 12.53 1.93
CA LEU A 203 2.60 13.04 2.81
C LEU A 203 2.96 14.40 3.40
N LYS A 204 4.25 14.74 3.49
CA LYS A 204 4.73 16.02 4.03
C LYS A 204 5.29 16.93 2.96
N ASN A 205 6.04 16.37 2.02
CA ASN A 205 6.70 17.14 0.96
C ASN A 205 6.06 16.80 -0.38
N GLN A 206 5.81 17.80 -1.23
CA GLN A 206 5.33 17.54 -2.59
C GLN A 206 6.37 16.77 -3.41
N SER A 207 7.66 17.09 -3.21
CA SER A 207 8.78 16.48 -3.93
C SER A 207 9.94 16.15 -3.00
N VAL A 208 10.80 15.25 -3.45
CA VAL A 208 12.06 14.91 -2.80
C VAL A 208 13.21 15.33 -3.71
N HIS A 209 14.19 16.03 -3.16
CA HIS A 209 15.41 16.43 -3.87
C HIS A 209 16.55 15.44 -3.57
N ILE A 210 17.18 14.95 -4.63
CA ILE A 210 18.35 14.08 -4.60
C ILE A 210 19.51 14.90 -5.16
N PRO A 211 20.49 15.32 -4.33
CA PRO A 211 21.64 16.06 -4.82
C PRO A 211 22.43 15.27 -5.85
N LYS A 212 23.04 15.96 -6.83
CA LYS A 212 23.81 15.36 -7.93
C LYS A 212 24.79 14.26 -7.50
N ARG A 213 25.52 14.49 -6.41
CA ARG A 213 26.50 13.55 -5.84
C ARG A 213 25.92 12.20 -5.38
N MET A 214 24.60 12.13 -5.16
CA MET A 214 23.90 10.94 -4.66
C MET A 214 23.01 10.29 -5.72
N GLU A 215 22.89 10.86 -6.92
CA GLU A 215 22.01 10.35 -7.98
C GLU A 215 22.27 8.87 -8.26
N THR A 216 23.52 8.52 -8.54
CA THR A 216 23.91 7.15 -8.91
C THR A 216 23.56 6.14 -7.82
N GLU A 217 23.93 6.41 -6.58
CA GLU A 217 23.65 5.51 -5.46
C GLU A 217 22.15 5.34 -5.23
N TYR A 218 21.41 6.45 -5.30
CA TYR A 218 19.96 6.46 -5.08
C TYR A 218 19.23 5.69 -6.18
N PHE A 219 19.59 5.93 -7.45
CA PHE A 219 18.99 5.28 -8.59
C PHE A 219 19.36 3.79 -8.69
N LYS A 220 20.52 3.37 -8.17
CA LYS A 220 20.88 1.94 -8.08
C LYS A 220 20.09 1.22 -6.99
N LYS A 221 19.79 1.88 -5.86
CA LYS A 221 19.17 1.25 -4.67
C LYS A 221 17.65 1.36 -4.60
N PHE A 222 17.11 2.55 -4.82
CA PHE A 222 15.72 2.86 -4.44
C PHE A 222 14.74 2.80 -5.60
N ILE A 223 15.22 3.22 -6.77
CA ILE A 223 14.43 3.45 -7.96
C ILE A 223 14.03 2.15 -8.68
N PRO A 224 14.89 1.11 -8.87
CA PRO A 224 14.58 -0.04 -9.71
C PRO A 224 13.33 -0.80 -9.27
N ASP A 225 13.08 -0.86 -7.96
CA ASP A 225 11.90 -1.53 -7.38
C ASP A 225 10.59 -0.79 -7.66
N ILE A 226 10.64 0.54 -7.81
CA ILE A 226 9.44 1.36 -8.03
C ILE A 226 9.16 1.51 -9.51
N ILE A 227 10.22 1.69 -10.32
CA ILE A 227 10.12 1.85 -11.77
C ILE A 227 9.44 0.67 -12.46
N LYS A 228 9.68 -0.54 -11.95
CA LYS A 228 9.05 -1.73 -12.52
C LYS A 228 7.53 -1.74 -12.34
N LYS A 229 7.05 -1.18 -11.23
CA LYS A 229 5.66 -1.28 -10.77
C LYS A 229 4.81 -0.09 -11.19
N VAL A 230 5.40 1.10 -11.22
CA VAL A 230 4.66 2.36 -11.30
C VAL A 230 4.92 3.05 -12.66
N PRO A 231 3.89 3.65 -13.31
CA PRO A 231 4.12 4.50 -14.48
C PRO A 231 5.01 5.70 -14.15
N ILE A 232 5.92 6.03 -15.08
CA ILE A 232 6.91 7.10 -14.89
C ILE A 232 6.85 8.12 -16.00
N LYS A 233 7.02 9.39 -15.60
CA LYS A 233 7.36 10.51 -16.47
C LYS A 233 8.74 11.03 -16.08
N THR A 234 9.52 11.45 -17.07
CA THR A 234 10.89 11.96 -16.87
C THR A 234 11.14 13.20 -17.70
N GLU A 235 11.78 14.20 -17.11
CA GLU A 235 12.20 15.46 -17.74
C GLU A 235 13.71 15.67 -17.48
N GLY A 236 14.44 16.16 -18.49
CA GLY A 236 15.88 16.43 -18.36
C GLY A 236 16.78 15.19 -18.34
N PHE A 237 16.23 13.98 -18.51
CA PHE A 237 17.00 12.75 -18.71
C PHE A 237 17.24 12.51 -20.20
N GLN A 238 18.37 11.89 -20.53
CA GLN A 238 18.55 11.28 -21.84
C GLN A 238 17.60 10.07 -21.96
N ILE A 239 16.63 10.16 -22.86
CA ILE A 239 15.65 9.11 -23.10
C ILE A 239 16.07 8.30 -24.32
N GLN A 240 16.21 6.99 -24.14
CA GLN A 240 16.32 6.03 -25.23
C GLN A 240 15.00 5.27 -25.33
N SER A 241 14.27 5.48 -26.42
CA SER A 241 12.98 4.79 -26.63
C SER A 241 13.11 3.65 -27.63
N PHE A 242 12.46 2.53 -27.31
CA PHE A 242 12.30 1.38 -28.18
C PHE A 242 10.80 1.13 -28.39
N ASN A 243 10.37 1.25 -29.65
CA ASN A 243 8.98 1.08 -30.08
C ASN A 243 8.83 0.05 -31.22
N GLU A 244 9.90 -0.66 -31.57
CA GLU A 244 9.90 -1.68 -32.61
C GLU A 244 9.86 -3.08 -32.01
N ILE A 245 9.00 -3.93 -32.58
CA ILE A 245 8.93 -5.36 -32.26
C ILE A 245 10.13 -6.03 -32.93
N ILE A 246 11.06 -6.54 -32.13
CA ILE A 246 12.26 -7.25 -32.60
C ILE A 246 11.94 -8.73 -32.88
N SER A 247 11.08 -9.32 -32.06
CA SER A 247 10.59 -10.68 -32.23
C SER A 247 9.31 -10.90 -31.44
N TYR A 248 8.60 -12.00 -31.72
CA TYR A 248 7.47 -12.44 -30.91
C TYR A 248 7.52 -13.95 -30.70
N ASN A 249 6.98 -14.40 -29.58
CA ASN A 249 6.84 -15.82 -29.26
C ASN A 249 5.39 -16.13 -28.88
N ILE A 250 4.96 -17.35 -29.16
CA ILE A 250 3.64 -17.83 -28.80
C ILE A 250 3.78 -18.71 -27.56
N LYS A 251 3.00 -18.41 -26.51
CA LYS A 251 2.97 -19.17 -25.27
C LYS A 251 1.57 -19.73 -25.04
N GLY A 252 1.47 -21.05 -24.89
CA GLY A 252 0.27 -21.70 -24.39
C GLY A 252 0.16 -21.52 -22.88
N ILE A 253 -1.02 -21.12 -22.41
CA ILE A 253 -1.36 -20.98 -21.00
C ILE A 253 -2.52 -21.91 -20.71
N HIS A 254 -2.39 -22.70 -19.65
CA HIS A 254 -3.51 -23.47 -19.11
C HIS A 254 -4.07 -22.74 -17.89
N ASP A 255 -5.33 -22.31 -17.97
CA ASP A 255 -6.05 -21.78 -16.82
C ASP A 255 -6.70 -22.94 -16.07
N PHE A 256 -6.17 -23.24 -14.88
CA PHE A 256 -6.65 -24.33 -14.05
C PHE A 256 -8.05 -24.08 -13.47
N LEU A 257 -8.51 -22.83 -13.37
CA LEU A 257 -9.83 -22.51 -12.83
C LEU A 257 -10.92 -22.73 -13.87
N SER A 258 -10.69 -22.29 -15.10
CA SER A 258 -11.64 -22.47 -16.21
C SER A 258 -11.43 -23.78 -16.99
N GLN A 259 -10.34 -24.51 -16.74
CA GLN A 259 -9.91 -25.70 -17.50
C GLN A 259 -9.78 -25.45 -19.01
N GLN A 260 -9.38 -24.23 -19.38
CA GLN A 260 -9.22 -23.82 -20.77
C GLN A 260 -7.76 -23.51 -21.11
N PHE A 261 -7.41 -23.72 -22.37
CA PHE A 261 -6.13 -23.33 -22.92
C PHE A 261 -6.27 -21.99 -23.65
N PHE A 262 -5.38 -21.06 -23.32
CA PHE A 262 -5.26 -19.77 -23.95
C PHE A 262 -3.94 -19.67 -24.70
N ILE A 263 -3.95 -18.94 -25.80
CA ILE A 263 -2.73 -18.56 -26.51
C ILE A 263 -2.41 -17.12 -26.15
N GLN A 264 -1.16 -16.87 -25.76
CA GLN A 264 -0.65 -15.55 -25.46
C GLN A 264 0.54 -15.27 -26.37
N ILE A 265 0.50 -14.18 -27.12
CA ILE A 265 1.66 -13.66 -27.85
C ILE A 265 2.50 -12.80 -26.91
N LEU A 266 3.81 -13.00 -26.94
CA LEU A 266 4.83 -12.29 -26.20
C LEU A 266 5.67 -11.46 -27.17
N PHE A 267 5.49 -10.14 -27.18
CA PHE A 267 6.17 -9.21 -28.08
C PHE A 267 7.44 -8.65 -27.43
N ASN A 268 8.59 -8.88 -28.05
CA ASN A 268 9.88 -8.41 -27.58
C ASN A 268 10.24 -7.06 -28.22
N TYR A 269 10.33 -6.03 -27.37
CA TYR A 269 10.80 -4.70 -27.72
C TYR A 269 12.24 -4.53 -27.21
N LYS A 270 13.20 -5.14 -27.91
CA LYS A 270 14.65 -4.98 -27.63
C LYS A 270 15.03 -5.24 -26.16
N GLY A 271 14.56 -6.36 -25.62
CA GLY A 271 14.92 -6.86 -24.30
C GLY A 271 13.78 -6.82 -23.28
N TYR A 272 12.77 -5.98 -23.47
CA TYR A 272 11.54 -6.03 -22.67
C TYR A 272 10.40 -6.68 -23.43
N THR A 273 9.64 -7.56 -22.76
CA THR A 273 8.56 -8.32 -23.40
C THR A 273 7.20 -7.90 -22.83
N PHE A 274 6.29 -7.48 -23.71
CA PHE A 274 4.88 -7.29 -23.37
C PHE A 274 4.08 -8.52 -23.80
N SER A 275 3.15 -8.98 -22.97
CA SER A 275 2.17 -9.96 -23.41
C SER A 275 0.94 -9.26 -23.99
N SER A 276 0.35 -9.87 -25.02
CA SER A 276 -0.89 -9.46 -25.68
C SER A 276 -2.01 -9.08 -24.70
N ASN A 277 -2.17 -9.84 -23.61
CA ASN A 277 -3.19 -9.61 -22.57
C ASN A 277 -2.83 -8.58 -21.47
N MET A 278 -1.67 -7.91 -21.54
CA MET A 278 -1.35 -6.84 -20.58
C MET A 278 -2.01 -5.52 -21.01
N ASP A 279 -2.59 -4.77 -20.06
CA ASP A 279 -3.09 -3.41 -20.33
C ASP A 279 -1.98 -2.35 -20.37
N LYS A 280 -0.79 -2.70 -19.86
CA LYS A 280 0.36 -1.80 -19.78
C LYS A 280 0.87 -1.45 -21.19
N LYS A 281 0.75 -0.16 -21.57
CA LYS A 281 1.15 0.36 -22.88
C LYS A 281 2.64 0.72 -22.99
N GLN A 282 3.28 0.97 -21.85
CA GLN A 282 4.68 1.40 -21.79
C GLN A 282 5.37 0.88 -20.53
N HIS A 283 6.67 0.67 -20.64
CA HIS A 283 7.55 0.34 -19.53
C HIS A 283 8.79 1.22 -19.61
N ALA A 284 9.26 1.71 -18.48
CA ALA A 284 10.54 2.41 -18.40
C ALA A 284 11.47 1.62 -17.49
N THR A 285 12.77 1.71 -17.76
CA THR A 285 13.86 1.29 -16.89
C THR A 285 14.93 2.36 -16.87
N ILE A 286 15.89 2.24 -15.97
CA ILE A 286 17.02 3.16 -15.90
C ILE A 286 18.32 2.40 -16.11
N ALA A 287 19.19 2.99 -16.93
CA ALA A 287 20.53 2.53 -17.21
C ALA A 287 21.55 3.59 -16.77
N PHE A 288 22.75 3.13 -16.48
CA PHE A 288 23.90 3.97 -16.17
C PHE A 288 24.94 3.77 -17.26
N GLU A 289 25.46 4.87 -17.77
CA GLU A 289 26.63 4.89 -18.66
C GLU A 289 27.93 4.78 -17.85
N GLU A 290 29.05 4.60 -18.53
CA GLU A 290 30.39 4.48 -17.91
C GLU A 290 30.79 5.73 -17.10
N ASP A 291 30.23 6.89 -17.44
CA ASP A 291 30.43 8.17 -16.75
C ASP A 291 29.41 8.41 -15.61
N ASP A 292 28.67 7.37 -15.21
CA ASP A 292 27.55 7.42 -14.26
C ASP A 292 26.39 8.33 -14.70
N THR A 293 26.32 8.71 -15.99
CA THR A 293 25.17 9.43 -16.52
C THR A 293 23.94 8.51 -16.53
N VAL A 294 22.87 8.98 -15.89
CA VAL A 294 21.59 8.28 -15.81
C VAL A 294 20.81 8.43 -17.13
N LYS A 295 20.51 7.31 -17.79
CA LYS A 295 19.63 7.22 -18.96
C LYS A 295 18.32 6.52 -18.60
N VAL A 296 17.24 7.00 -19.20
CA VAL A 296 15.93 6.35 -19.11
C VAL A 296 15.71 5.55 -20.38
N ILE A 297 15.51 4.24 -20.26
CA ILE A 297 15.16 3.37 -21.38
C ILE A 297 13.65 3.17 -21.34
N GLN A 298 12.94 3.55 -22.39
CA GLN A 298 11.49 3.45 -22.48
C GLN A 298 11.05 2.52 -23.59
N TYR A 299 10.34 1.47 -23.23
CA TYR A 299 9.70 0.52 -24.13
C TYR A 299 8.24 0.91 -24.33
N LYS A 300 7.83 1.16 -25.56
CA LYS A 300 6.46 1.57 -25.91
C LYS A 300 5.86 0.58 -26.90
N ARG A 301 4.66 0.08 -26.60
CA ARG A 301 3.96 -0.84 -27.50
C ARG A 301 3.50 -0.14 -28.77
N ASP A 302 3.68 -0.81 -29.90
CA ASP A 302 3.11 -0.49 -31.20
C ASP A 302 1.88 -1.38 -31.41
N LEU A 303 0.74 -0.95 -30.85
CA LEU A 303 -0.48 -1.77 -30.79
C LEU A 303 -1.05 -2.07 -32.19
N GLU A 304 -0.81 -1.21 -33.18
CA GLU A 304 -1.27 -1.47 -34.56
C GLU A 304 -0.50 -2.62 -35.20
N LYS A 305 0.83 -2.68 -34.99
CA LYS A 305 1.64 -3.82 -35.45
C LYS A 305 1.34 -5.09 -34.69
N GLU A 306 1.16 -5.02 -33.37
CA GLU A 306 0.76 -6.17 -32.56
C GLU A 306 -0.55 -6.78 -33.08
N LEU A 307 -1.57 -5.95 -33.34
CA LEU A 307 -2.84 -6.39 -33.91
C LEU A 307 -2.70 -7.02 -35.31
N THR A 308 -1.74 -6.56 -36.10
CA THR A 308 -1.47 -7.14 -37.41
C THR A 308 -0.86 -8.53 -37.28
N ILE A 309 0.03 -8.73 -36.31
CA ILE A 309 0.65 -10.03 -36.01
C ILE A 309 -0.37 -10.98 -35.39
N GLU A 310 -1.26 -10.51 -34.52
CA GLU A 310 -2.29 -11.33 -33.87
C GLU A 310 -3.33 -11.88 -34.86
N LYS A 311 -3.50 -11.23 -36.01
CA LYS A 311 -4.47 -11.63 -37.05
C LYS A 311 -3.89 -12.59 -38.10
N ASN A 312 -2.57 -12.70 -38.18
CA ASN A 312 -1.85 -13.55 -39.15
C ASN A 312 -1.47 -14.90 -38.52
#